data_AF-A0A3R6DFJ3-F1
#
_entry.id   AF-A0A3R6DFJ3-F1
#
_cell.length_a   1.000
_cell.length_b   1.000
_cell.length_c   1.000
_cell.angle_alpha   90.00
_cell.angle_beta   90.00
_cell.angle_gamma   90.00
#
_symmetry.space_group_name_H-M   'P 1'
#
loop_
_entity.id
_entity.type
_entity.pdbx_description
1 polymer ?
#
loop_
_entity_poly.entity_id
_entity_poly.type
_entity_poly.pdbx_seq_one_letter_code
_entity_poly.pdbx_strand_id
1 'polypeptide(L)'
;MDNESNPNDEEKLKSLLETLRKNDEKVPKELLRTKYKKPYRELKESIKEVADRMLNGRIREGIVIKTDEAGQVLIKQIQTTLDEKRNAGTGKELGRALYKEYSLEKFLQIVEEIRTAIWNLWIPYWQEHCCLYAAPECFEENGPPPKIYNDLTKEFLVDQEQNIWEKKPEWESEQRMIITAGACHILAEGLKNKEEADGMQSSDTNR
;
A
#
# COMPACT_ATOMS: atom_id res chain seq x y z
N MET A 1 14.06 -0.04 5.22
CA MET A 1 14.77 0.69 4.15
C MET A 1 13.81 1.74 3.67
N ASP A 2 14.16 2.98 3.95
CA ASP A 2 13.30 4.17 3.91
C ASP A 2 12.85 4.45 2.48
N ASN A 3 11.53 4.43 2.25
CA ASN A 3 10.92 4.60 0.94
C ASN A 3 9.73 5.55 1.04
N GLU A 4 9.93 6.66 1.77
CA GLU A 4 9.24 7.91 1.49
C GLU A 4 9.86 8.53 0.25
N SER A 5 9.04 9.13 -0.61
CA SER A 5 9.50 9.99 -1.70
C SER A 5 10.47 11.03 -1.15
N ASN A 6 11.78 10.83 -1.34
CA ASN A 6 12.80 11.76 -0.83
C ASN A 6 12.50 13.15 -1.42
N PRO A 7 12.27 14.20 -0.61
CA PRO A 7 11.99 15.55 -1.09
C PRO A 7 13.00 16.03 -2.16
N ASN A 8 14.21 15.50 -2.06
CA ASN A 8 15.30 15.71 -3.02
C ASN A 8 14.97 15.22 -4.46
N ASP A 9 14.23 14.12 -4.63
CA ASP A 9 13.98 13.56 -5.97
C ASP A 9 12.95 14.39 -6.77
N GLU A 10 11.95 14.98 -6.11
CA GLU A 10 11.01 15.92 -6.76
C GLU A 10 11.72 17.20 -7.20
N GLU A 11 12.51 17.82 -6.31
CA GLU A 11 13.29 19.01 -6.63
C GLU A 11 14.32 18.74 -7.74
N LYS A 12 14.99 17.59 -7.68
CA LYS A 12 15.93 17.13 -8.70
C LYS A 12 15.23 16.92 -10.03
N LEU A 13 14.09 16.23 -10.07
CA LEU A 13 13.34 16.01 -11.29
C LEU A 13 12.89 17.34 -11.90
N LYS A 14 12.37 18.26 -11.06
CA LYS A 14 11.97 19.61 -11.50
C LYS A 14 13.13 20.38 -12.13
N SER A 15 14.31 20.34 -11.51
CA SER A 15 15.54 20.97 -12.04
C SER A 15 15.99 20.37 -13.39
N LEU A 16 15.95 19.04 -13.52
CA LEU A 16 16.29 18.34 -14.76
C LEU A 16 15.29 18.66 -15.89
N LEU A 17 13.99 18.71 -15.58
CA LEU A 17 12.94 19.07 -16.54
C LEU A 17 13.10 20.51 -17.04
N GLU A 18 13.42 21.45 -16.14
CA GLU A 18 13.67 22.85 -16.53
C GLU A 18 14.93 22.98 -17.41
N THR A 19 15.96 22.17 -17.13
CA THR A 19 17.17 22.09 -17.97
C THR A 19 16.84 21.54 -19.35
N LEU A 20 16.03 20.47 -19.42
CA LEU A 20 15.59 19.88 -20.68
C LEU A 20 14.77 20.88 -21.50
N ARG A 21 13.82 21.58 -20.87
CA ARG A 21 13.01 22.63 -21.49
C ARG A 21 13.88 23.72 -22.10
N LYS A 22 14.83 24.27 -21.34
CA LYS A 22 15.77 25.30 -21.83
C LYS A 22 16.60 24.81 -23.02
N ASN A 23 17.06 23.56 -22.99
CA ASN A 23 17.81 22.97 -24.10
C ASN A 23 16.95 22.88 -25.36
N ASP A 24 15.72 22.38 -25.24
CA ASP A 24 14.81 22.19 -26.38
C ASP A 24 14.29 23.53 -26.95
N GLU A 25 14.17 24.58 -26.13
CA GLU A 25 13.76 25.93 -26.57
C GLU A 25 14.90 26.76 -27.18
N LYS A 26 16.12 26.63 -26.64
CA LYS A 26 17.24 27.56 -26.95
C LYS A 26 18.30 26.97 -27.88
N VAL A 27 18.33 25.65 -28.07
CA VAL A 27 19.36 24.97 -28.87
C VAL A 27 18.72 24.33 -30.11
N PRO A 28 19.21 24.62 -31.33
CA PRO A 28 18.76 23.94 -32.53
C PRO A 28 18.85 22.41 -32.41
N LYS A 29 17.81 21.71 -32.91
CA LYS A 29 17.70 20.25 -32.80
C LYS A 29 18.89 19.53 -33.45
N GLU A 30 19.45 20.05 -34.53
CA GLU A 30 20.65 19.50 -35.18
C GLU A 30 21.84 19.47 -34.22
N LEU A 31 22.05 20.53 -33.44
CA LEU A 31 23.15 20.59 -32.47
C LEU A 31 22.93 19.63 -31.30
N LEU A 32 21.69 19.50 -30.81
CA LEU A 32 21.32 18.50 -29.80
C LEU A 32 21.54 17.06 -30.29
N ARG A 33 21.44 16.80 -31.60
CA ARG A 33 21.65 15.47 -32.19
C ARG A 33 23.09 15.19 -32.62
N THR A 34 23.94 16.22 -32.67
CA THR A 34 25.34 16.12 -33.10
C THR A 34 26.29 16.54 -31.98
N LYS A 35 26.66 17.83 -31.92
CA LYS A 35 27.65 18.39 -30.99
C LYS A 35 27.31 18.11 -29.52
N TYR A 36 26.03 18.21 -29.15
CA TYR A 36 25.56 18.02 -27.77
C TYR A 36 24.85 16.68 -27.54
N LYS A 37 25.01 15.71 -28.45
CA LYS A 37 24.31 14.42 -28.40
C LYS A 37 24.50 13.68 -27.07
N LYS A 38 25.73 13.60 -26.58
CA LYS A 38 26.08 12.91 -25.33
C LYS A 38 25.41 13.56 -24.10
N PRO A 39 25.67 14.84 -23.78
CA PRO A 39 25.07 15.46 -22.59
C PRO A 39 23.54 15.54 -22.68
N TYR A 40 22.96 15.68 -23.88
CA TYR A 40 21.51 15.66 -24.05
C TYR A 40 20.89 14.28 -23.79
N ARG A 41 21.59 13.20 -24.15
CA ARG A 41 21.17 11.83 -23.84
C ARG A 41 21.27 11.56 -22.34
N GLU A 42 22.39 11.92 -21.72
CA GLU A 42 22.63 11.74 -20.28
C GLU A 42 21.59 12.49 -19.43
N LEU A 43 21.17 13.68 -19.87
CA LEU A 43 20.07 14.41 -19.24
C LEU A 43 18.75 13.62 -19.27
N LYS A 44 18.39 13.03 -20.42
CA LYS A 44 17.16 12.22 -20.54
C LYS A 44 17.24 10.94 -19.74
N GLU A 45 18.40 10.29 -19.70
CA GLU A 45 18.65 9.11 -18.87
C GLU A 45 18.48 9.47 -17.38
N SER A 46 19.04 10.61 -16.93
CA SER A 46 18.89 11.09 -15.55
C SER A 46 17.43 11.38 -15.18
N ILE A 47 16.65 11.99 -16.09
CA ILE A 47 15.21 12.22 -15.89
C ILE A 47 14.48 10.89 -15.74
N LYS A 48 14.77 9.93 -16.61
CA LYS A 48 14.17 8.59 -16.55
C LYS A 48 14.48 7.89 -15.23
N GLU A 49 15.74 7.90 -14.80
CA GLU A 49 16.15 7.23 -13.56
C GLU A 49 15.44 7.81 -12.33
N VAL A 50 15.40 9.14 -12.20
CA VAL A 50 14.71 9.78 -11.08
C VAL A 50 13.21 9.52 -11.13
N ALA A 51 12.58 9.64 -12.30
CA ALA A 51 11.16 9.36 -12.49
C ALA A 51 10.82 7.89 -12.17
N ASP A 52 11.61 6.93 -12.64
CA ASP A 52 11.41 5.50 -12.37
C ASP A 52 11.56 5.19 -10.87
N ARG A 53 12.52 5.83 -10.17
CA ARG A 53 12.63 5.68 -8.71
C ARG A 53 11.42 6.25 -7.98
N MET A 54 10.98 7.46 -8.34
CA MET A 54 9.80 8.09 -7.74
C MET A 54 8.55 7.24 -7.95
N LEU A 55 8.30 6.80 -9.19
CA LEU A 55 7.18 5.93 -9.53
C LEU A 55 7.21 4.65 -8.68
N ASN A 56 8.34 3.93 -8.67
CA ASN A 56 8.46 2.68 -7.91
C ASN A 56 8.36 2.90 -6.39
N GLY A 57 8.88 4.00 -5.89
CA GLY A 57 8.79 4.37 -4.47
C GLY A 57 7.34 4.57 -4.07
N ARG A 58 6.65 5.49 -4.75
CA ARG A 58 5.26 5.88 -4.51
C ARG A 58 4.30 4.70 -4.60
N ILE A 59 4.41 3.85 -5.62
CA ILE A 59 3.45 2.74 -5.78
C ILE A 59 3.61 1.63 -4.74
N ARG A 60 4.75 1.58 -4.03
CA ARG A 60 5.05 0.57 -3.00
C ARG A 60 4.91 1.11 -1.57
N GLU A 61 4.90 2.42 -1.41
CA GLU A 61 4.84 3.08 -0.11
C GLU A 61 3.61 2.63 0.70
N GLY A 62 3.84 2.16 1.93
CA GLY A 62 2.80 1.65 2.84
C GLY A 62 2.30 0.23 2.52
N ILE A 63 2.77 -0.41 1.44
CA ILE A 63 2.33 -1.75 1.07
C ILE A 63 3.23 -2.81 1.69
N VAL A 64 2.64 -3.70 2.48
CA VAL A 64 3.29 -4.89 3.04
C VAL A 64 2.58 -6.12 2.50
N ILE A 65 3.32 -7.12 2.02
CA ILE A 65 2.75 -8.36 1.47
C ILE A 65 3.56 -9.53 2.05
N LYS A 66 2.88 -10.56 2.58
CA LYS A 66 3.55 -11.78 3.06
C LYS A 66 4.02 -12.62 1.89
N THR A 67 5.05 -13.43 2.13
CA THR A 67 5.59 -14.36 1.11
C THR A 67 4.87 -15.71 1.15
N ASP A 68 3.54 -15.70 1.30
CA ASP A 68 2.66 -16.86 1.31
C ASP A 68 1.83 -16.95 0.02
N GLU A 69 0.99 -17.98 -0.10
CA GLU A 69 0.19 -18.20 -1.31
C GLU A 69 -0.74 -17.02 -1.62
N ALA A 70 -1.44 -16.50 -0.62
CA ALA A 70 -2.32 -15.34 -0.77
C ALA A 70 -1.53 -14.08 -1.21
N GLY A 71 -0.36 -13.83 -0.63
CA GLY A 71 0.52 -12.76 -1.05
C GLY A 71 1.04 -12.93 -2.47
N GLN A 72 1.36 -14.14 -2.91
CA GLN A 72 1.74 -14.41 -4.31
C GLN A 72 0.57 -14.17 -5.28
N VAL A 73 -0.66 -14.48 -4.89
CA VAL A 73 -1.86 -14.16 -5.68
C VAL A 73 -1.99 -12.64 -5.84
N LEU A 74 -1.88 -11.88 -4.76
CA LEU A 74 -1.95 -10.42 -4.81
C LEU A 74 -0.84 -9.83 -5.70
N ILE A 75 0.40 -10.31 -5.58
CA ILE A 75 1.52 -9.85 -6.42
C ILE A 75 1.22 -10.08 -7.91
N LYS A 76 0.65 -11.23 -8.28
CA LYS A 76 0.24 -11.51 -9.67
C LYS A 76 -0.87 -10.56 -10.14
N GLN A 77 -1.85 -10.25 -9.29
CA GLN A 77 -2.91 -9.29 -9.60
C GLN A 77 -2.33 -7.89 -9.83
N ILE A 78 -1.46 -7.42 -8.93
CA ILE A 78 -0.76 -6.13 -9.06
C ILE A 78 0.01 -6.08 -10.39
N GLN A 79 0.78 -7.13 -10.70
CA GLN A 79 1.54 -7.20 -11.95
C GLN A 79 0.63 -7.15 -13.18
N THR A 80 -0.49 -7.87 -13.14
CA THR A 80 -1.49 -7.89 -14.22
C THR A 80 -2.07 -6.49 -14.44
N THR A 81 -2.51 -5.82 -13.38
CA THR A 81 -3.05 -4.45 -13.44
C THR A 81 -2.01 -3.44 -13.96
N LEU A 82 -0.75 -3.57 -13.57
CA LEU A 82 0.34 -2.74 -14.09
C LEU A 82 0.56 -2.97 -15.60
N ASP A 83 0.52 -4.22 -16.05
CA ASP A 83 0.65 -4.56 -17.47
C ASP A 83 -0.54 -4.05 -18.29
N GLU A 84 -1.76 -4.15 -17.77
CA GLU A 84 -2.97 -3.59 -18.39
C GLU A 84 -2.89 -2.08 -18.55
N LYS A 85 -2.51 -1.35 -17.48
CA LYS A 85 -2.29 0.10 -17.54
C LYS A 85 -1.20 0.47 -18.54
N ARG A 86 -0.09 -0.28 -18.56
CA ARG A 86 0.98 -0.08 -19.54
C ARG A 86 0.46 -0.25 -20.98
N ASN A 87 -0.33 -1.29 -21.23
CA ASN A 87 -0.93 -1.58 -22.54
C ASN A 87 -1.96 -0.52 -22.96
N ALA A 88 -2.68 0.06 -21.99
CA ALA A 88 -3.60 1.18 -22.21
C ALA A 88 -2.89 2.51 -22.55
N GLY A 89 -1.57 2.59 -22.35
CA GLY A 89 -0.76 3.73 -22.79
C GLY A 89 -0.20 4.61 -21.67
N THR A 90 -0.40 4.24 -20.39
CA THR A 90 0.08 5.03 -19.25
C THR A 90 1.58 5.33 -19.31
N GLY A 91 2.40 4.41 -19.82
CA GLY A 91 3.85 4.66 -20.03
C GLY A 91 4.14 5.78 -21.04
N LYS A 92 3.30 5.93 -22.08
CA LYS A 92 3.41 7.03 -23.05
C LYS A 92 2.98 8.36 -22.43
N GLU A 93 1.97 8.34 -21.55
CA GLU A 93 1.49 9.52 -20.84
C GLU A 93 2.54 10.05 -19.86
N LEU A 94 3.16 9.17 -19.05
CA LEU A 94 4.30 9.50 -18.19
C LEU A 94 5.44 10.13 -19.01
N GLY A 95 5.81 9.49 -20.14
CA GLY A 95 6.83 10.01 -21.03
C GLY A 95 6.47 11.37 -21.65
N ARG A 96 5.21 11.58 -22.02
CA ARG A 96 4.72 12.85 -22.57
C ARG A 96 4.78 13.96 -21.52
N ALA A 97 4.33 13.70 -20.29
CA ALA A 97 4.39 14.64 -19.19
C ALA A 97 5.82 15.16 -18.98
N LEU A 98 6.81 14.26 -18.99
CA LEU A 98 8.22 14.62 -18.76
C LEU A 98 8.91 15.24 -19.99
N TYR A 99 8.82 14.62 -21.15
CA TYR A 99 9.66 14.95 -22.32
C TYR A 99 9.00 15.86 -23.36
N LYS A 100 7.72 16.20 -23.19
CA LYS A 100 6.99 17.10 -24.08
C LYS A 100 6.38 18.28 -23.35
N GLU A 101 5.88 18.03 -22.15
CA GLU A 101 5.16 19.04 -21.37
C GLU A 101 6.00 19.57 -20.19
N TYR A 102 7.14 18.93 -19.90
CA TYR A 102 8.06 19.28 -18.81
C TYR A 102 7.36 19.45 -17.46
N SER A 103 6.27 18.70 -17.24
CA SER A 103 5.37 18.87 -16.11
C SER A 103 5.58 17.77 -15.07
N LEU A 104 6.15 18.18 -13.94
CA LEU A 104 6.22 17.32 -12.75
C LEU A 104 4.81 17.00 -12.24
N GLU A 105 3.93 18.00 -12.15
CA GLU A 105 2.56 17.83 -11.65
C GLU A 105 1.77 16.75 -12.41
N LYS A 106 1.79 16.78 -13.75
CA LYS A 106 1.11 15.75 -14.55
C LYS A 106 1.73 14.37 -14.38
N PHE A 107 3.06 14.30 -14.25
CA PHE A 107 3.73 13.04 -13.94
C PHE A 107 3.25 12.49 -12.59
N LEU A 108 3.21 13.33 -11.55
CA LEU A 108 2.75 12.97 -10.21
C LEU A 108 1.29 12.50 -10.22
N GLN A 109 0.41 13.20 -10.94
CA GLN A 109 -1.00 12.81 -11.08
C GLN A 109 -1.15 11.38 -11.63
N ILE A 110 -0.42 11.06 -12.70
CA ILE A 110 -0.46 9.71 -13.31
C ILE A 110 0.10 8.66 -12.33
N VAL A 111 1.15 8.99 -11.57
CA VAL A 111 1.70 8.10 -10.53
C VAL A 111 0.66 7.80 -9.45
N GLU A 112 -0.10 8.81 -9.00
CA GLU A 112 -1.15 8.62 -7.99
C GLU A 112 -2.32 7.77 -8.50
N GLU A 113 -2.67 7.88 -9.80
CA GLU A 113 -3.67 7.00 -10.41
C GLU A 113 -3.22 5.53 -10.46
N ILE A 114 -1.93 5.27 -10.66
CA ILE A 114 -1.36 3.92 -10.58
C ILE A 114 -1.37 3.44 -9.14
N ARG A 115 -0.90 4.26 -8.19
CA ARG A 115 -0.87 3.96 -6.76
C ARG A 115 -2.27 3.61 -6.24
N THR A 116 -3.27 4.42 -6.57
CA THR A 116 -4.67 4.18 -6.17
C THR A 116 -5.17 2.82 -6.64
N ALA A 117 -4.89 2.44 -7.88
CA ALA A 117 -5.30 1.13 -8.40
C ALA A 117 -4.65 -0.03 -7.64
N ILE A 118 -3.36 0.10 -7.28
CA ILE A 118 -2.64 -0.91 -6.49
C ILE A 118 -3.19 -0.96 -5.05
N TRP A 119 -3.46 0.19 -4.43
CA TRP A 119 -4.07 0.27 -3.11
C TRP A 119 -5.43 -0.40 -3.05
N ASN A 120 -6.26 -0.22 -4.08
CA ASN A 120 -7.57 -0.88 -4.15
C ASN A 120 -7.47 -2.41 -4.21
N LEU A 121 -6.37 -2.97 -4.73
CA LEU A 121 -6.10 -4.41 -4.66
C LEU A 121 -5.54 -4.82 -3.30
N TRP A 122 -4.71 -3.98 -2.69
CA TRP A 122 -4.06 -4.28 -1.42
C TRP A 122 -4.99 -4.13 -0.21
N ILE A 123 -5.94 -3.20 -0.22
CA ILE A 123 -6.86 -2.96 0.92
C ILE A 123 -7.61 -4.23 1.33
N PRO A 124 -8.27 -4.99 0.42
CA PRO A 124 -8.94 -6.23 0.80
C PRO A 124 -7.99 -7.25 1.42
N TYR A 125 -6.80 -7.42 0.83
CA TYR A 125 -5.76 -8.29 1.39
C TYR A 125 -5.34 -7.84 2.79
N TRP A 126 -5.11 -6.54 3.00
CA TRP A 126 -4.80 -5.98 4.31
C TRP A 126 -5.94 -6.20 5.33
N GLN A 127 -7.20 -6.10 4.90
CA GLN A 127 -8.37 -6.34 5.76
C GLN A 127 -8.47 -7.80 6.22
N GLU A 128 -8.08 -8.77 5.40
CA GLU A 128 -8.01 -10.19 5.78
C GLU A 128 -7.00 -10.45 6.91
N HIS A 129 -6.06 -9.52 7.11
CA HIS A 129 -5.04 -9.55 8.16
C HIS A 129 -5.47 -8.81 9.45
N CYS A 130 -6.67 -8.22 9.47
CA CYS A 130 -7.25 -7.68 10.70
C CYS A 130 -7.77 -8.82 11.60
N CYS A 131 -7.41 -8.77 12.88
CA CYS A 131 -7.68 -9.80 13.87
C CYS A 131 -7.90 -9.19 15.26
N LEU A 132 -8.43 -10.00 16.19
CA LEU A 132 -8.49 -9.62 17.60
C LEU A 132 -7.20 -10.04 18.30
N TYR A 133 -6.65 -9.09 19.05
CA TYR A 133 -5.50 -9.25 19.91
C TYR A 133 -6.01 -9.34 21.35
N ALA A 134 -6.03 -10.55 21.91
CA ALA A 134 -6.47 -10.79 23.27
C ALA A 134 -5.24 -11.05 24.15
N ALA A 135 -4.99 -10.15 25.10
CA ALA A 135 -4.03 -10.40 26.17
C ALA A 135 -4.68 -11.26 27.27
N PRO A 136 -3.92 -11.91 28.17
CA PRO A 136 -4.48 -12.75 29.23
C PRO A 136 -5.56 -12.05 30.06
N GLU A 137 -5.39 -10.75 30.32
CA GLU A 137 -6.29 -9.92 31.10
C GLU A 137 -7.68 -9.79 30.44
N CYS A 138 -7.78 -9.95 29.12
CA CYS A 138 -9.06 -9.92 28.40
C CYS A 138 -10.01 -11.07 28.79
N PHE A 139 -9.49 -12.13 29.42
CA PHE A 139 -10.28 -13.29 29.82
C PHE A 139 -10.67 -13.29 31.30
N GLU A 140 -10.32 -12.23 32.05
CA GLU A 140 -10.76 -12.03 33.43
C GLU A 140 -12.22 -11.56 33.49
N GLU A 141 -12.91 -11.80 34.60
CA GLU A 141 -14.35 -11.51 34.77
C GLU A 141 -14.73 -10.05 34.48
N ASN A 142 -13.80 -9.11 34.71
CA ASN A 142 -13.95 -7.68 34.39
C ASN A 142 -12.80 -7.17 33.49
N GLY A 143 -12.26 -8.06 32.66
CA GLY A 143 -11.17 -7.78 31.74
C GLY A 143 -11.54 -6.77 30.66
N PRO A 144 -10.56 -6.02 30.10
CA PRO A 144 -10.81 -5.16 28.95
C PRO A 144 -11.13 -5.98 27.69
N PRO A 145 -11.90 -5.44 26.73
CA PRO A 145 -12.11 -6.14 25.47
C PRO A 145 -10.79 -6.33 24.69
N PRO A 146 -10.69 -7.39 23.87
CA PRO A 146 -9.58 -7.55 22.93
C PRO A 146 -9.43 -6.35 22.00
N LYS A 147 -8.20 -6.04 21.62
CA LYS A 147 -7.90 -4.93 20.70
C LYS A 147 -8.00 -5.39 19.25
N ILE A 148 -8.35 -4.48 18.34
CA ILE A 148 -8.26 -4.76 16.90
C ILE A 148 -6.81 -4.52 16.46
N TYR A 149 -6.25 -5.50 15.77
CA TYR A 149 -4.85 -5.53 15.37
C TYR A 149 -4.71 -6.02 13.92
N ASN A 150 -3.77 -5.44 13.18
CA ASN A 150 -3.43 -5.91 11.85
C ASN A 150 -2.10 -6.67 11.89
N ASP A 151 -2.13 -7.97 11.62
CA ASP A 151 -0.95 -8.82 11.75
C ASP A 151 0.06 -8.66 10.60
N LEU A 152 -0.32 -7.95 9.54
CA LEU A 152 0.51 -7.62 8.39
C LEU A 152 1.33 -6.34 8.65
N THR A 153 0.70 -5.25 9.10
CA THR A 153 1.40 -3.97 9.36
C THR A 153 1.90 -3.82 10.80
N LYS A 154 1.46 -4.71 11.71
CA LYS A 154 1.79 -4.70 13.14
C LYS A 154 1.23 -3.47 13.87
N GLU A 155 0.05 -3.03 13.46
CA GLU A 155 -0.61 -1.83 13.98
C GLU A 155 -1.90 -2.20 14.70
N PHE A 156 -2.25 -1.41 15.70
CA PHE A 156 -3.52 -1.49 16.42
C PHE A 156 -4.44 -0.36 15.98
N LEU A 157 -5.74 -0.63 15.92
CA LEU A 157 -6.74 0.42 15.79
C LEU A 157 -6.83 1.19 17.11
N VAL A 158 -6.43 2.46 17.11
CA VAL A 158 -6.43 3.31 18.31
C VAL A 158 -7.63 4.25 18.37
N ASP A 159 -8.21 4.58 17.22
CA ASP A 159 -9.42 5.38 17.09
C ASP A 159 -10.30 4.79 15.98
N GLN A 160 -11.45 4.24 16.36
CA GLN A 160 -12.37 3.61 15.42
C GLN A 160 -13.16 4.63 14.58
N GLU A 161 -13.46 5.81 15.12
CA GLU A 161 -14.22 6.85 14.42
C GLU A 161 -13.38 7.51 13.33
N GLN A 162 -12.10 7.75 13.62
CA GLN A 162 -11.15 8.35 12.70
C GLN A 162 -10.35 7.31 11.89
N ASN A 163 -10.54 6.01 12.15
CA ASN A 163 -9.80 4.90 11.56
C ASN A 163 -8.27 5.09 11.65
N ILE A 164 -7.78 5.46 12.84
CA ILE A 164 -6.36 5.67 13.09
C ILE A 164 -5.72 4.36 13.53
N TRP A 165 -4.65 3.97 12.83
CA TRP A 165 -3.86 2.77 13.11
C TRP A 165 -2.45 3.17 13.51
N GLU A 166 -1.96 2.63 14.61
CA GLU A 166 -0.63 2.95 15.14
C GLU A 166 0.10 1.71 15.64
N LYS A 167 1.43 1.71 15.54
CA LYS A 167 2.27 0.75 16.24
C LYS A 167 2.28 1.11 17.71
N LYS A 168 1.93 0.14 18.56
CA LYS A 168 1.94 0.25 20.03
C LYS A 168 2.77 -0.88 20.62
N PRO A 169 4.12 -0.81 20.53
CA PRO A 169 4.99 -1.84 21.10
C PRO A 169 4.71 -2.11 22.58
N GLU A 170 4.27 -1.11 23.33
CA GLU A 170 3.87 -1.20 24.73
C GLU A 170 2.60 -2.04 24.97
N TRP A 171 1.80 -2.29 23.93
CA TRP A 171 0.65 -3.20 24.00
C TRP A 171 1.01 -4.63 23.60
N GLU A 172 2.23 -4.86 23.11
CA GLU A 172 2.66 -6.19 22.71
C GLU A 172 3.05 -7.06 23.91
N SER A 173 2.40 -8.20 24.03
CA SER A 173 2.68 -9.29 24.97
C SER A 173 3.01 -10.58 24.23
N GLU A 174 3.97 -11.35 24.76
CA GLU A 174 4.30 -12.69 24.24
C GLU A 174 3.20 -13.72 24.54
N GLN A 175 2.40 -13.49 25.59
CA GLN A 175 1.32 -14.38 26.03
C GLN A 175 -0.03 -14.08 25.36
N ARG A 176 -0.02 -13.24 24.33
CA ARG A 176 -1.22 -12.89 23.56
C ARG A 176 -1.81 -14.09 22.83
N MET A 177 -3.11 -14.01 22.58
CA MET A 177 -3.81 -14.82 21.59
C MET A 177 -4.21 -13.94 20.41
N ILE A 178 -3.89 -14.40 19.20
CA ILE A 178 -4.35 -13.77 17.95
C ILE A 178 -5.55 -14.57 17.44
N ILE A 179 -6.72 -13.93 17.40
CA ILE A 179 -7.97 -14.54 16.95
C ILE A 179 -8.30 -13.93 15.58
N THR A 180 -8.13 -14.71 14.52
CA THR A 180 -8.38 -14.29 13.15
C THR A 180 -9.88 -14.22 12.85
N ALA A 181 -10.28 -13.49 11.80
CA ALA A 181 -11.68 -13.42 11.38
C ALA A 181 -12.32 -14.80 11.13
N GLY A 182 -11.55 -15.73 10.53
CA GLY A 182 -12.00 -17.13 10.34
C GLY A 182 -12.24 -17.86 11.66
N ALA A 183 -11.38 -17.64 12.67
CA ALA A 183 -11.58 -18.20 14.01
C ALA A 183 -12.79 -17.58 14.73
N CYS A 184 -13.02 -16.26 14.58
CA CYS A 184 -14.19 -15.58 15.14
C CYS A 184 -15.51 -16.18 14.62
N HIS A 185 -15.59 -16.49 13.32
CA HIS A 185 -16.78 -17.09 12.74
C HIS A 185 -17.10 -18.46 13.36
N ILE A 186 -16.08 -19.33 13.48
CA ILE A 186 -16.21 -20.66 14.09
C ILE A 186 -16.61 -20.58 15.57
N LEU A 187 -15.99 -19.67 16.32
CA LEU A 187 -16.31 -19.45 17.74
C LEU A 187 -17.74 -18.95 17.91
N ALA A 188 -18.18 -18.01 17.07
CA ALA A 188 -19.55 -17.49 17.12
C ALA A 188 -20.60 -18.57 16.79
N GLU A 189 -20.33 -19.42 15.80
CA GLU A 189 -21.20 -20.57 15.49
C GLU A 189 -21.23 -21.58 16.64
N GLY A 190 -20.07 -21.90 17.23
CA GLY A 190 -19.99 -22.80 18.37
C GLY A 190 -20.73 -22.29 19.61
N LEU A 191 -20.68 -20.98 19.89
CA LEU A 191 -21.41 -20.36 20.98
C LEU A 191 -22.93 -20.41 20.78
N LYS A 192 -23.42 -20.08 19.57
CA LYS A 192 -24.85 -20.19 19.24
C LYS A 192 -25.38 -21.61 19.44
N ASN A 193 -24.63 -22.61 18.95
CA ASN A 193 -25.00 -24.00 19.09
C ASN A 193 -25.04 -24.46 20.56
N LYS A 194 -24.18 -23.90 21.42
CA LYS A 194 -24.16 -24.20 22.86
C LYS A 194 -25.33 -23.52 23.58
N GLU A 195 -25.63 -22.26 23.29
CA GLU A 195 -26.80 -21.56 23.85
C GLU A 195 -28.11 -22.25 23.47
N GLU A 196 -28.23 -22.76 22.24
CA GLU A 196 -29.37 -23.56 21.79
C GLU A 196 -29.48 -24.89 22.56
N ALA A 197 -28.36 -25.57 22.79
CA ALA A 197 -28.32 -26.83 23.54
C ALA A 197 -28.64 -26.65 25.04
N ASP A 198 -28.09 -25.62 25.68
CA ASP A 198 -28.32 -25.32 27.10
C ASP A 198 -29.75 -24.80 27.31
N GLY A 199 -30.31 -24.04 26.34
CA GLY A 199 -31.70 -23.61 26.33
C GLY A 199 -32.69 -24.78 26.26
N MET A 200 -32.41 -25.80 25.44
CA MET A 200 -33.25 -26.99 25.31
C MET A 200 -33.21 -27.91 26.55
N GLN A 201 -32.07 -28.02 27.24
CA GLN A 201 -31.97 -28.78 28.50
C GLN A 201 -32.73 -28.12 29.67
N SER A 202 -32.83 -26.79 29.66
CA SER A 202 -33.57 -26.04 30.69
C SER A 202 -35.10 -26.15 30.57
N SER A 203 -35.63 -26.45 29.38
CA SER A 203 -37.07 -26.66 29.16
C SER A 203 -37.57 -28.06 29.56
N ASP A 204 -36.67 -29.05 29.62
CA ASP A 204 -37.03 -30.45 29.91
C ASP A 204 -37.03 -30.80 31.41
N THR A 205 -36.61 -29.88 32.29
CA THR A 205 -36.59 -30.08 33.75
C THR A 205 -37.83 -29.56 34.50
N ASN A 206 -38.79 -28.96 33.80
CA ASN A 206 -40.10 -28.57 34.35
C ASN A 206 -41.21 -29.51 33.83
N ARG A 207 -41.23 -30.77 34.30
CA ARG A 207 -42.43 -31.62 34.19
C ARG A 207 -42.56 -32.60 35.34
#